data_AF-A0A916B047-F1
#
_entry.id   AF-A0A916B047-F1
#
_cell.length_a   1.000
_cell.length_b   1.000
_cell.length_c   1.000
_cell.angle_alpha   90.00
_cell.angle_beta   90.00
_cell.angle_gamma   90.00
#
_symmetry.space_group_name_H-M   'P 1'
#
loop_
_entity.id
_entity.type
_entity.pdbx_description
1 polymer ?
#
loop_
_entity_poly.entity_id
_entity_poly.type
_entity_poly.pdbx_seq_one_letter_code
_entity_poly.pdbx_strand_id
1 'polypeptide(L)'
;MPYFTTQDHCRLYYTLTEPSPRAPAVIFLNGLAQTTTYWHSQTRFFAEDYRVLRYDGRAQGRSDIGGEPLTEDRHVADLRTLCDHLGIESANLVGLSHGAYIAAAFAVRHPERMARLVVCNLRAGPLWGFGYRKSVAPEAYRGRPGRLCPGRHPGRYRAHVSI
;
A
#
# COMPACT_ATOMS: atom_id res chain seq x y z
N MET A 1 -22.68 6.43 -3.03
CA MET A 1 -22.71 5.22 -2.18
C MET A 1 -21.27 4.87 -1.83
N PRO A 2 -20.93 4.43 -0.60
CA PRO A 2 -19.54 4.29 -0.15
C PRO A 2 -18.86 3.01 -0.67
N TYR A 3 -19.22 2.60 -1.88
CA TYR A 3 -18.72 1.38 -2.50
C TYR A 3 -18.39 1.65 -3.97
N PHE A 4 -17.25 1.13 -4.39
CA PHE A 4 -16.80 1.10 -5.76
C PHE A 4 -16.74 -0.36 -6.21
N THR A 5 -17.18 -0.66 -7.44
CA THR A 5 -17.12 -2.01 -8.00
C THR A 5 -16.05 -2.05 -9.07
N THR A 6 -15.06 -2.93 -8.89
CA THR A 6 -13.96 -3.13 -9.85
C THR A 6 -14.45 -3.86 -11.10
N GLN A 7 -13.59 -3.94 -12.13
CA GLN A 7 -13.92 -4.61 -13.40
C GLN A 7 -14.24 -6.12 -13.23
N ASP A 8 -13.61 -6.77 -12.26
CA ASP A 8 -13.86 -8.17 -11.89
C ASP A 8 -14.95 -8.31 -10.81
N HIS A 9 -15.83 -7.31 -10.69
CA HIS A 9 -17.00 -7.28 -9.81
C HIS A 9 -16.70 -7.40 -8.31
N CYS A 10 -15.48 -7.09 -7.88
CA CYS A 10 -15.14 -6.98 -6.47
C CYS A 10 -15.63 -5.63 -5.93
N ARG A 11 -16.38 -5.65 -4.83
CA ARG A 11 -16.87 -4.43 -4.20
C ARG A 11 -15.89 -3.94 -3.15
N LEU A 12 -15.40 -2.71 -3.31
CA LEU A 12 -14.49 -2.05 -2.39
C LEU A 12 -15.20 -0.94 -1.61
N TYR A 13 -15.15 -1.01 -0.29
CA TYR A 13 -15.63 0.05 0.58
C TYR A 13 -14.62 1.20 0.63
N TYR A 14 -15.12 2.43 0.52
CA TYR A 14 -14.28 3.62 0.65
C TYR A 14 -15.01 4.76 1.37
N THR A 15 -14.21 5.67 1.91
CA THR A 15 -14.66 6.98 2.40
C THR A 15 -13.82 8.05 1.75
N LEU A 16 -14.48 9.09 1.25
CA LEU A 16 -13.84 10.30 0.77
C LEU A 16 -14.38 11.47 1.59
N THR A 17 -13.47 12.18 2.27
CA THR A 17 -13.78 13.46 2.91
C THR A 17 -12.99 14.51 2.19
N GLU A 18 -13.66 15.52 1.64
CA GLU A 18 -13.00 16.56 0.86
C GLU A 18 -13.57 17.94 1.19
N PRO A 19 -12.71 18.94 1.46
CA PRO A 19 -13.15 20.31 1.64
C PRO A 19 -13.54 20.95 0.30
N SER A 20 -12.98 20.45 -0.80
CA SER A 20 -13.25 20.87 -2.17
C SER A 20 -12.76 19.80 -3.16
N PRO A 21 -13.43 19.61 -4.31
CA PRO A 21 -12.96 18.71 -5.37
C PRO A 21 -11.59 19.09 -5.97
N ARG A 22 -11.15 20.34 -5.79
CA ARG A 22 -9.87 20.86 -6.28
C ARG A 22 -8.72 20.77 -5.27
N ALA A 23 -9.01 20.38 -4.02
CA ALA A 23 -7.98 20.20 -3.01
C ALA A 23 -7.04 19.05 -3.39
N PRO A 24 -5.76 19.10 -2.97
CA PRO A 24 -4.84 17.97 -3.17
C PRO A 24 -5.35 16.71 -2.50
N ALA A 25 -5.09 15.54 -3.09
CA ALA A 25 -5.51 14.27 -2.51
C ALA A 25 -4.45 13.67 -1.58
N VAL A 26 -4.90 13.03 -0.50
CA VAL A 26 -4.11 12.12 0.33
C VAL A 26 -4.86 10.79 0.44
N ILE A 27 -4.16 9.69 0.16
CA ILE A 27 -4.72 8.34 0.20
C ILE A 27 -4.00 7.57 1.30
N PHE A 28 -4.78 7.04 2.24
CA PHE A 28 -4.27 6.16 3.29
C PHE A 28 -4.48 4.70 2.92
N LEU A 29 -3.38 3.95 2.87
CA LEU A 29 -3.35 2.53 2.52
C LEU A 29 -3.12 1.67 3.76
N ASN A 30 -4.10 0.83 4.06
CA ASN A 30 -4.15 -0.05 5.23
C ASN A 30 -3.02 -1.09 5.25
N GLY A 31 -2.51 -1.39 6.44
CA GLY A 31 -1.84 -2.68 6.71
C GLY A 31 -2.83 -3.85 6.62
N LEU A 32 -2.30 -5.08 6.60
CA LEU A 32 -3.07 -6.29 6.25
C LEU A 32 -4.34 -6.48 7.09
N ALA A 33 -4.27 -6.22 8.40
CA ALA A 33 -5.38 -6.39 9.35
C ALA A 33 -6.10 -5.07 9.70
N GLN A 34 -5.82 -4.00 8.96
CA GLN A 34 -6.44 -2.69 9.21
C GLN A 34 -7.65 -2.46 8.31
N THR A 35 -8.45 -1.49 8.70
CA THR A 35 -9.59 -0.98 7.93
C THR A 35 -9.54 0.54 7.90
N THR A 36 -10.43 1.16 7.13
CA THR A 36 -10.61 2.61 7.04
C THR A 36 -10.72 3.30 8.41
N THR A 37 -11.22 2.62 9.45
CA THR A 37 -11.39 3.19 10.79
C THR A 37 -10.07 3.55 11.49
N TYR A 38 -8.96 2.87 11.16
CA TYR A 38 -7.65 3.11 11.77
C TYR A 38 -7.07 4.49 11.46
N TRP A 39 -7.56 5.13 10.40
CA TRP A 39 -7.07 6.42 9.91
C TRP A 39 -7.95 7.60 10.32
N HIS A 40 -8.90 7.41 11.25
CA HIS A 40 -9.88 8.44 11.60
C HIS A 40 -9.24 9.73 12.12
N SER A 41 -8.22 9.61 12.98
CA SER A 41 -7.49 10.77 13.51
C SER A 41 -6.76 11.53 12.41
N GLN A 42 -6.11 10.81 11.48
CA GLN A 42 -5.43 11.40 10.34
C GLN A 42 -6.44 12.06 9.39
N THR A 43 -7.59 11.43 9.14
CA THR A 43 -8.65 12.04 8.33
C THR A 43 -9.12 13.36 8.92
N ARG A 44 -9.38 13.41 10.24
CA ARG A 44 -9.77 14.67 10.89
C ARG A 44 -8.73 15.76 10.73
N PHE A 45 -7.45 15.41 10.88
CA PHE A 45 -6.35 16.36 10.74
C PHE A 45 -6.21 16.91 9.30
N PHE A 46 -6.32 16.05 8.29
CA PHE A 46 -6.09 16.45 6.89
C PHE A 46 -7.33 16.95 6.15
N ALA A 47 -8.54 16.71 6.66
CA ALA A 47 -9.79 16.98 5.94
C ALA A 47 -10.07 18.48 5.69
N GLU A 48 -9.40 19.39 6.38
CA GLU A 48 -9.55 20.84 6.16
C GLU A 48 -8.89 21.29 4.86
N ASP A 49 -7.78 20.64 4.47
CA ASP A 49 -6.94 21.06 3.34
C ASP A 49 -6.86 20.04 2.20
N TYR A 50 -7.19 18.77 2.46
CA TYR A 50 -6.98 17.66 1.52
C TYR A 50 -8.26 16.88 1.25
N ARG A 51 -8.35 16.33 0.02
CA ARG A 51 -9.25 15.22 -0.30
C ARG A 51 -8.69 13.96 0.35
N VAL A 52 -9.24 13.56 1.49
CA VAL A 52 -8.79 12.39 2.23
C VAL A 52 -9.57 11.15 1.77
N LEU A 53 -8.88 10.30 1.00
CA LEU A 53 -9.38 8.99 0.62
C LEU A 53 -8.84 7.92 1.57
N ARG A 54 -9.76 7.09 2.07
CA ARG A 54 -9.45 5.82 2.72
C ARG A 54 -10.30 4.75 2.08
N TYR A 55 -9.75 3.57 1.90
CA TYR A 55 -10.53 2.44 1.42
C TYR A 55 -10.09 1.17 2.13
N ASP A 56 -11.02 0.23 2.24
CA ASP A 56 -10.70 -1.13 2.63
C ASP A 56 -10.22 -1.85 1.36
N GLY A 57 -8.99 -2.36 1.35
CA GLY A 57 -8.50 -3.18 0.24
C GLY A 57 -9.26 -4.50 0.15
N ARG A 58 -9.02 -5.29 -0.90
CA ARG A 58 -9.56 -6.65 -0.97
C ARG A 58 -9.18 -7.45 0.27
N ALA A 59 -10.12 -8.26 0.75
CA ALA A 59 -9.99 -9.04 1.98
C ALA A 59 -9.84 -8.21 3.27
N GLN A 60 -10.19 -6.92 3.25
CA GLN A 60 -10.16 -6.06 4.43
C GLN A 60 -11.55 -5.49 4.74
N GLY A 61 -11.85 -5.36 6.03
CA GLY A 61 -12.99 -4.62 6.55
C GLY A 61 -14.31 -4.94 5.85
N ARG A 62 -14.86 -3.95 5.14
CA ARG A 62 -16.16 -4.01 4.47
C ARG A 62 -16.06 -4.34 2.98
N SER A 63 -14.86 -4.54 2.46
CA SER A 63 -14.61 -4.91 1.07
C SER A 63 -14.67 -6.41 0.87
N ASP A 64 -15.06 -6.81 -0.33
CA ASP A 64 -15.06 -8.22 -0.70
C ASP A 64 -13.61 -8.72 -0.92
N ILE A 65 -13.44 -10.04 -1.01
CA ILE A 65 -12.17 -10.65 -1.45
C ILE A 65 -12.05 -10.62 -2.97
N GLY A 66 -13.18 -10.79 -3.68
CA GLY A 66 -13.24 -11.08 -5.11
C GLY A 66 -13.15 -12.58 -5.42
N GLY A 67 -13.40 -12.96 -6.67
CA GLY A 67 -13.30 -14.36 -7.12
C GLY A 67 -11.92 -14.76 -7.63
N GLU A 68 -11.04 -13.78 -7.83
CA GLU A 68 -9.74 -13.95 -8.46
C GLU A 68 -8.58 -13.95 -7.43
N PRO A 69 -7.39 -14.50 -7.76
CA PRO A 69 -6.26 -14.51 -6.83
C PRO A 69 -5.86 -13.13 -6.32
N LEU A 70 -5.55 -13.02 -5.03
CA LEU A 70 -5.04 -11.80 -4.42
C LEU A 70 -3.57 -11.59 -4.80
N THR A 71 -3.33 -10.67 -5.73
CA THR A 71 -1.98 -10.29 -6.18
C THR A 71 -1.71 -8.82 -5.93
N GLU A 72 -0.43 -8.45 -5.83
CA GLU A 72 -0.01 -7.05 -5.75
C GLU A 72 -0.56 -6.24 -6.94
N ASP A 73 -0.46 -6.79 -8.15
CA ASP A 73 -0.95 -6.17 -9.38
C ASP A 73 -2.42 -5.82 -9.30
N ARG A 74 -3.22 -6.68 -8.66
CA ARG A 74 -4.64 -6.46 -8.48
C ARG A 74 -4.92 -5.35 -7.48
N HIS A 75 -4.22 -5.32 -6.34
CA HIS A 75 -4.33 -4.21 -5.40
C HIS A 75 -3.92 -2.86 -6.00
N VAL A 76 -2.88 -2.84 -6.84
CA VAL A 76 -2.46 -1.63 -7.57
C VAL A 76 -3.52 -1.21 -8.59
N ALA A 77 -4.07 -2.16 -9.35
CA ALA A 77 -5.13 -1.89 -10.32
C ALA A 77 -6.42 -1.37 -9.64
N ASP A 78 -6.78 -1.93 -8.50
CA ASP A 78 -7.91 -1.47 -7.68
C ASP A 78 -7.73 -0.02 -7.26
N LEU A 79 -6.55 0.32 -6.71
CA LEU A 79 -6.24 1.68 -6.30
C LEU A 79 -6.31 2.65 -7.49
N ARG A 80 -5.73 2.26 -8.63
CA ARG A 80 -5.75 3.08 -9.85
C ARG A 80 -7.18 3.36 -10.32
N THR A 81 -7.98 2.30 -10.45
CA THR A 81 -9.35 2.42 -10.94
C THR A 81 -10.28 3.12 -9.96
N LEU A 82 -10.04 2.98 -8.65
CA LEU A 82 -10.72 3.78 -7.63
C LEU A 82 -10.35 5.27 -7.74
N CYS A 83 -9.08 5.59 -7.97
CA CYS A 83 -8.66 6.98 -8.20
C CYS A 83 -9.34 7.56 -9.46
N ASP A 84 -9.39 6.79 -10.55
CA ASP A 84 -10.07 7.19 -11.78
C ASP A 84 -11.57 7.43 -11.54
N HIS A 85 -12.23 6.54 -10.79
CA HIS A 85 -13.64 6.69 -10.41
C HIS A 85 -13.92 7.96 -9.60
N LEU A 86 -12.97 8.37 -8.76
CA LEU A 86 -13.09 9.54 -7.87
C LEU A 86 -12.54 10.83 -8.47
N GLY A 87 -12.04 10.79 -9.71
CA GLY A 87 -11.39 11.94 -10.35
C GLY A 87 -10.15 12.40 -9.58
N ILE A 88 -9.34 11.46 -9.09
CA ILE A 88 -8.06 11.74 -8.43
C ILE A 88 -6.96 11.48 -9.45
N GLU A 89 -6.46 12.54 -10.07
CA GLU A 89 -5.40 12.46 -11.07
C GLU A 89 -4.02 12.22 -10.44
N SER A 90 -3.74 12.81 -9.28
CA SER A 90 -2.50 12.60 -8.54
C SER A 90 -2.73 12.71 -7.04
N ALA A 91 -2.02 11.93 -6.23
CA ALA A 91 -2.20 11.91 -4.78
C ALA A 91 -0.89 11.77 -3.99
N ASN A 92 -0.93 12.25 -2.74
CA ASN A 92 0.05 11.88 -1.73
C ASN A 92 -0.35 10.51 -1.15
N LEU A 93 0.53 9.52 -1.23
CA LEU A 93 0.27 8.15 -0.78
C LEU A 93 0.89 7.94 0.60
N VAL A 94 0.09 7.48 1.57
CA VAL A 94 0.55 7.13 2.91
C VAL A 94 0.20 5.68 3.20
N GLY A 95 1.20 4.81 3.23
CA GLY A 95 1.00 3.38 3.43
C GLY A 95 1.65 2.85 4.70
N LEU A 96 0.98 1.92 5.36
CA LEU A 96 1.50 1.18 6.51
C LEU A 96 1.65 -0.31 6.19
N SER A 97 2.85 -0.88 6.40
CA SER A 97 3.14 -2.31 6.22
C SER A 97 2.71 -2.83 4.83
N HIS A 98 1.67 -3.66 4.74
CA HIS A 98 1.07 -4.08 3.47
C HIS A 98 0.66 -2.90 2.58
N GLY A 99 0.03 -1.87 3.14
CA GLY A 99 -0.31 -0.66 2.40
C GLY A 99 0.92 0.14 1.94
N ALA A 100 2.03 0.08 2.67
CA ALA A 100 3.29 0.69 2.25
C ALA A 100 3.87 -0.03 1.02
N TYR A 101 3.73 -1.35 0.97
CA TYR A 101 4.13 -2.15 -0.18
C TYR A 101 3.28 -1.83 -1.42
N ILE A 102 1.95 -1.78 -1.27
CA ILE A 102 1.06 -1.39 -2.38
C ILE A 102 1.33 0.04 -2.85
N ALA A 103 1.56 0.99 -1.93
CA ALA A 103 1.88 2.37 -2.26
C ALA A 103 3.19 2.49 -3.07
N ALA A 104 4.22 1.74 -2.67
CA ALA A 104 5.49 1.71 -3.40
C ALA A 104 5.33 1.06 -4.79
N ALA A 105 4.59 -0.05 -4.89
CA ALA A 105 4.31 -0.70 -6.17
C ALA A 105 3.51 0.21 -7.12
N PHE A 106 2.53 0.94 -6.58
CA PHE A 106 1.78 1.95 -7.32
C PHE A 106 2.69 3.07 -7.82
N ALA A 107 3.54 3.62 -6.95
CA ALA A 107 4.48 4.68 -7.30
C ALA A 107 5.45 4.29 -8.43
N VAL A 108 5.91 3.04 -8.45
CA VAL A 108 6.80 2.52 -9.50
C VAL A 108 6.07 2.38 -10.84
N ARG A 109 4.79 1.97 -10.83
CA ARG A 109 4.01 1.68 -12.04
C ARG A 109 3.28 2.89 -12.62
N HIS A 110 2.94 3.83 -11.75
CA HIS A 110 2.17 5.04 -12.06
C HIS A 110 2.84 6.27 -11.43
N PRO A 111 4.14 6.54 -11.70
CA PRO A 111 4.85 7.66 -11.09
C PRO A 111 4.18 9.01 -11.37
N GLU A 112 3.52 9.16 -12.52
CA GLU A 112 2.75 10.35 -12.91
C GLU A 112 1.51 10.59 -12.03
N ARG A 113 0.99 9.55 -11.37
CA ARG A 113 -0.19 9.59 -10.50
C ARG A 113 0.17 9.78 -9.02
N MET A 114 1.44 9.97 -8.70
CA MET A 114 1.93 10.12 -7.33
C MET A 114 2.62 11.48 -7.14
N ALA A 115 2.08 12.29 -6.22
CA ALA A 115 2.71 13.55 -5.82
C ALA A 115 3.84 13.32 -4.80
N ARG A 116 3.57 12.50 -3.77
CA ARG A 116 4.51 12.15 -2.69
C ARG A 116 4.20 10.75 -2.16
N LEU A 117 5.21 10.11 -1.56
CA LEU A 117 5.08 8.79 -0.94
C LEU A 117 5.62 8.79 0.49
N VAL A 118 4.82 8.29 1.42
CA VAL A 118 5.20 8.01 2.81
C VAL A 118 5.00 6.53 3.07
N VAL A 119 6.06 5.84 3.46
CA VAL A 119 6.06 4.40 3.75
C VAL A 119 6.41 4.16 5.22
N CYS A 120 5.49 3.53 5.95
CA CYS A 120 5.66 3.19 7.36
C CYS A 120 5.79 1.67 7.51
N ASN A 121 6.82 1.20 8.22
CA ASN A 121 7.08 -0.22 8.49
C ASN A 121 7.19 -1.10 7.22
N LEU A 122 7.81 -0.56 6.17
CA LEU A 122 8.13 -1.31 4.96
C LEU A 122 9.54 -1.92 5.05
N ARG A 123 9.64 -3.23 4.88
CA ARG A 123 10.95 -3.90 4.77
C ARG A 123 11.49 -3.75 3.35
N ALA A 124 12.69 -3.21 3.21
CA ALA A 124 13.43 -3.27 1.94
C ALA A 124 13.97 -4.71 1.73
N GLY A 125 13.38 -5.45 0.77
CA GLY A 125 13.85 -6.79 0.38
C GLY A 125 12.71 -7.70 -0.14
N PRO A 126 13.04 -8.86 -0.76
CA PRO A 126 12.04 -9.74 -1.36
C PRO A 126 11.04 -10.28 -0.33
N LEU A 127 9.74 -10.23 -0.65
CA LEU A 127 8.62 -10.62 0.21
C LEU A 127 8.33 -12.12 0.23
N TRP A 128 9.35 -12.99 0.09
CA TRP A 128 9.16 -14.44 0.05
C TRP A 128 8.38 -15.02 1.25
N GLY A 129 8.23 -14.28 2.36
CA GLY A 129 7.44 -14.67 3.54
C GLY A 129 6.00 -14.13 3.62
N PHE A 130 5.51 -13.31 2.68
CA PHE A 130 4.17 -12.66 2.77
C PHE A 130 3.11 -13.27 1.83
N GLY A 131 3.34 -14.48 1.30
CA GLY A 131 2.34 -15.19 0.50
C GLY A 131 2.17 -14.70 -0.94
N TYR A 132 2.86 -13.63 -1.36
CA TYR A 132 2.95 -13.25 -2.77
C TYR A 132 3.84 -14.22 -3.53
N ARG A 133 3.22 -15.24 -4.12
CA ARG A 133 3.89 -16.21 -4.98
C ARG A 133 4.11 -15.54 -6.35
N LYS A 134 5.31 -15.02 -6.60
CA LYS A 134 5.75 -14.86 -7.99
C LYS A 134 5.87 -16.27 -8.57
N SER A 135 5.22 -16.52 -9.71
CA SER A 135 5.52 -17.64 -10.59
C SER A 135 6.95 -17.44 -11.12
N VAL A 136 7.94 -17.79 -10.32
CA VAL A 136 9.35 -17.84 -10.75
C VAL A 136 9.62 -19.27 -11.19
N ALA A 137 10.09 -19.44 -12.42
CA ALA A 137 10.47 -20.73 -12.97
C ALA A 137 11.50 -21.44 -12.05
N PRO A 138 11.46 -22.77 -11.88
CA PRO A 138 12.29 -23.52 -10.93
C PRO A 138 13.81 -23.42 -11.16
N GLU A 139 14.25 -22.87 -12.29
CA GLU A 139 15.65 -22.87 -12.73
C GLU A 139 16.55 -21.91 -11.94
N ALA A 140 15.99 -20.93 -11.22
CA ALA A 140 16.79 -20.02 -10.40
C ALA A 140 17.30 -20.65 -9.08
N TYR A 141 16.92 -21.89 -8.74
CA TYR A 141 17.29 -22.54 -7.47
C TYR A 141 18.34 -23.66 -7.60
N ARG A 142 18.89 -23.90 -8.79
CA ARG A 142 20.01 -24.84 -8.93
C ARG A 142 21.34 -24.13 -8.65
N GLY A 143 21.72 -24.10 -7.38
CA GLY A 143 23.13 -24.09 -6.97
C GLY A 143 23.52 -23.03 -5.95
N ARG A 144 23.50 -23.40 -4.67
CA ARG A 144 24.67 -23.36 -3.77
C ARG A 144 24.30 -24.00 -2.41
N PRO A 145 24.88 -25.15 -2.05
CA PRO A 145 24.66 -25.74 -0.74
C PRO A 145 25.44 -24.98 0.35
N GLY A 146 24.75 -24.74 1.47
CA GLY A 146 25.28 -24.56 2.82
C GLY A 146 26.58 -23.78 3.01
N ARG A 147 26.47 -22.51 3.40
CA ARG A 147 27.38 -21.92 4.41
C ARG A 147 26.57 -21.26 5.50
N LEU A 148 26.51 -21.94 6.65
CA LEU A 148 26.28 -21.29 7.94
C LEU A 148 27.46 -20.35 8.19
N CYS A 149 27.22 -19.05 8.26
CA CYS A 149 28.24 -18.10 8.71
C CYS A 149 28.45 -18.29 10.23
N PRO A 150 29.67 -18.61 10.71
CA PRO A 150 29.96 -18.63 12.13
C PRO A 150 30.14 -17.19 12.65
N GLY A 151 29.68 -16.95 13.87
CA GLY A 151 29.57 -15.62 14.46
C GLY A 151 30.89 -14.91 14.77
N ARG A 152 30.80 -13.59 14.88
CA ARG A 152 31.68 -12.72 15.67
C ARG A 152 30.86 -11.58 16.30
N HIS A 153 30.92 -11.46 17.63
CA HIS A 153 30.49 -10.30 18.43
C HIS A 153 31.53 -9.14 18.35
N PRO A 154 31.35 -7.99 19.04
CA PRO A 154 30.56 -6.84 18.63
C PRO A 154 31.45 -5.59 18.40
N GLY A 155 31.37 -4.97 17.22
CA GLY A 155 32.03 -3.69 16.93
C GLY A 155 31.11 -2.52 17.22
N ARG A 156 31.52 -1.61 18.11
CA ARG A 156 30.84 -0.38 18.49
C ARG A 156 30.47 0.47 17.26
N TYR A 157 29.19 0.79 17.08
CA TYR A 157 28.77 1.91 16.23
C TYR A 157 28.36 3.08 17.13
N ARG A 158 29.15 4.15 17.11
CA ARG A 158 28.75 5.45 17.67
C ARG A 158 27.74 6.06 16.70
N ALA A 159 26.51 6.27 17.14
CA ALA A 159 25.58 7.17 16.47
C ALA A 159 25.95 8.61 16.88
N HIS A 160 26.38 9.43 15.92
CA HIS A 160 26.34 10.88 16.07
C HIS A 160 24.92 11.34 15.74
N VAL A 161 24.20 11.77 16.76
CA VAL A 161 22.98 12.58 16.62
C VAL A 161 23.42 14.03 16.73
N SER A 162 23.20 14.82 15.69
CA SER A 162 23.21 16.28 15.80
C SER A 162 21.75 16.71 15.78
N ILE A 163 21.37 17.47 16.80
CA ILE A 163 20.09 18.15 16.95
C ILE A 163 20.08 19.36 16.02
#